data_AF-A0A199VEV2-F1
#
_entry.id   AF-A0A199VEV2-F1
#
_cell.length_a   1.000
_cell.length_b   1.000
_cell.length_c   1.000
_cell.angle_alpha   90.00
_cell.angle_beta   90.00
_cell.angle_gamma   90.00
#
_symmetry.space_group_name_H-M   'P 1'
#
loop_
_entity.id
_entity.type
_entity.pdbx_description
1 polymer ?
#
loop_
_entity_poly.entity_id
_entity_poly.type
_entity_poly.pdbx_seq_one_letter_code
_entity_poly.pdbx_strand_id
1 'polypeptide(L)'
;MDEERNNEVGNVNISAPEIGMAFINFDVVFNFYKHYAQEIGFAVVKRSTKMTDGKATYVIITCSRHGKMYRTVTNIRPRPSVAKTNCPARINVVINADSSCVISKITLEHNHTLSPYKSRFFSCNRVIDTSVKRQLDLNDRAGIRLNKSFNSIIVEASGYENLIFGKKDAQIEFEKKWKRMIACYALENNQWLSSLYEERHK
;
A
#
# COMPACT_ATOMS: atom_id res chain seq x y z
N MET A 1 -27.03 -30.60 -10.87
CA MET A 1 -27.58 -30.33 -9.52
C MET A 1 -26.47 -29.70 -8.69
N ASP A 2 -25.92 -28.58 -9.14
CA ASP A 2 -26.51 -27.24 -9.28
C ASP A 2 -26.64 -26.59 -7.92
N GLU A 3 -25.75 -25.65 -7.64
CA GLU A 3 -26.10 -24.42 -6.94
C GLU A 3 -24.97 -23.39 -7.16
N GLU A 4 -25.15 -22.65 -8.26
CA GLU A 4 -24.47 -21.39 -8.54
C GLU A 4 -24.81 -20.38 -7.46
N ARG A 5 -23.85 -20.03 -6.60
CA ARG A 5 -23.96 -18.84 -5.75
C ARG A 5 -23.51 -17.62 -6.53
N ASN A 6 -24.47 -17.09 -7.31
CA ASN A 6 -24.47 -15.71 -7.77
C ASN A 6 -24.47 -14.79 -6.55
N ASN A 7 -23.28 -14.30 -6.17
CA ASN A 7 -23.20 -13.14 -5.29
C ASN A 7 -23.38 -11.90 -6.17
N GLU A 8 -24.59 -11.33 -6.07
CA GLU A 8 -24.92 -9.99 -6.53
C GLU A 8 -23.93 -8.99 -5.91
N VAL A 9 -22.91 -8.63 -6.68
CA VAL A 9 -22.04 -7.50 -6.33
C VAL A 9 -22.86 -6.26 -6.56
N GLY A 10 -23.29 -5.65 -5.44
CA GLY A 10 -24.00 -4.38 -5.43
C GLY A 10 -23.37 -3.40 -6.41
N ASN A 11 -24.21 -2.84 -7.27
CA ASN A 11 -23.81 -1.95 -8.34
C ASN A 11 -23.38 -0.61 -7.72
N VAL A 12 -22.14 -0.56 -7.22
CA VAL A 12 -21.50 0.69 -6.79
C VAL A 12 -21.21 1.47 -8.07
N ASN A 13 -21.91 2.59 -8.28
CA ASN A 13 -21.57 3.53 -9.33
C ASN A 13 -20.18 4.13 -9.04
N ILE A 14 -19.14 3.44 -9.50
CA ILE A 14 -17.76 3.88 -9.38
C ILE A 14 -17.53 4.92 -10.47
N SER A 15 -17.34 6.19 -10.09
CA SER A 15 -16.98 7.23 -11.05
C SER A 15 -15.60 6.91 -11.62
N ALA A 16 -15.55 6.64 -12.93
CA ALA A 16 -14.29 6.48 -13.64
C ALA A 16 -13.50 7.81 -13.61
N PRO A 17 -12.16 7.76 -13.59
CA PRO A 17 -11.36 8.97 -13.71
C PRO A 17 -11.49 9.53 -15.13
N GLU A 18 -11.69 10.84 -15.24
CA GLU A 18 -11.82 11.55 -16.51
C GLU A 18 -10.75 12.64 -16.67
N ILE A 19 -10.38 12.91 -17.92
CA ILE A 19 -9.42 13.96 -18.24
C ILE A 19 -10.05 15.30 -17.89
N GLY A 20 -9.29 16.16 -17.19
CA GLY A 20 -9.76 17.47 -16.75
C GLY A 20 -10.35 17.51 -15.35
N MET A 21 -10.53 16.36 -14.68
CA MET A 21 -10.91 16.34 -13.26
C MET A 21 -9.88 17.10 -12.41
N ALA A 22 -10.37 18.06 -11.62
CA ALA A 22 -9.57 18.94 -10.78
C ALA A 22 -9.74 18.61 -9.29
N PHE A 23 -8.67 18.74 -8.53
CA PHE A 23 -8.59 18.37 -7.13
C PHE A 23 -7.78 19.41 -6.36
N ILE A 24 -8.07 19.55 -5.06
CA ILE A 24 -7.41 20.54 -4.20
C ILE A 24 -5.91 20.26 -3.98
N ASN A 25 -5.50 19.00 -3.99
CA ASN A 25 -4.11 18.58 -3.77
C ASN A 25 -3.86 17.17 -4.31
N PHE A 26 -2.58 16.77 -4.30
CA PHE A 26 -2.16 15.47 -4.80
C PHE A 26 -2.70 14.29 -3.99
N ASP A 27 -2.83 14.44 -2.67
CA ASP A 27 -3.28 13.35 -1.79
C ASP A 27 -4.74 12.97 -2.09
N VAL A 28 -5.59 13.96 -2.38
CA VAL A 28 -6.98 13.72 -2.80
C VAL A 28 -7.01 13.00 -4.16
N VAL A 29 -6.21 13.42 -5.15
CA VAL A 29 -6.11 12.72 -6.45
C VAL A 29 -5.66 11.27 -6.26
N PHE A 30 -4.64 11.08 -5.42
CA PHE A 30 -4.06 9.77 -5.19
C PHE A 30 -5.07 8.85 -4.50
N ASN A 31 -5.79 9.33 -3.50
CA ASN A 31 -6.83 8.57 -2.82
C ASN A 31 -8.01 8.27 -3.75
N PHE A 32 -8.46 9.22 -4.56
CA PHE A 32 -9.49 9.00 -5.57
C PHE A 32 -9.12 7.85 -6.52
N TYR A 33 -7.94 7.93 -7.15
CA TYR A 33 -7.51 6.88 -8.09
C TYR A 33 -7.20 5.54 -7.39
N LYS A 34 -6.75 5.59 -6.13
CA LYS A 34 -6.56 4.39 -5.30
C LYS A 34 -7.89 3.70 -5.01
N HIS A 35 -8.94 4.44 -4.66
CA HIS A 35 -10.28 3.88 -4.44
C HIS A 35 -10.85 3.29 -5.72
N TYR A 36 -10.75 4.01 -6.85
CA TYR A 36 -11.10 3.45 -8.16
C TYR A 36 -10.36 2.13 -8.42
N ALA A 37 -9.04 2.09 -8.18
CA ALA A 37 -8.25 0.88 -8.40
C ALA A 37 -8.60 -0.28 -7.45
N GLN A 38 -8.99 0.02 -6.21
CA GLN A 38 -9.46 -0.96 -5.24
C GLN A 38 -10.71 -1.68 -5.75
N GLU A 39 -11.68 -0.91 -6.24
CA GLU A 39 -12.94 -1.45 -6.74
C GLU A 39 -12.77 -2.22 -8.04
N ILE A 40 -11.95 -1.72 -8.96
CA ILE A 40 -11.65 -2.42 -10.21
C ILE A 40 -10.75 -3.65 -10.00
N GLY A 41 -9.90 -3.64 -8.96
CA GLY A 41 -9.09 -4.79 -8.58
C GLY A 41 -7.64 -4.77 -9.03
N PHE A 42 -7.01 -3.60 -9.03
CA PHE A 42 -5.56 -3.45 -9.22
C PHE A 42 -4.93 -2.57 -8.13
N ALA A 43 -3.60 -2.56 -8.07
CA ALA A 43 -2.85 -1.75 -7.12
C ALA A 43 -2.22 -0.56 -7.82
N VAL A 44 -2.21 0.61 -7.16
CA VAL A 44 -1.61 1.84 -7.69
C VAL A 44 -0.26 2.12 -7.05
N VAL A 45 0.64 2.75 -7.83
CA VAL A 45 1.98 3.16 -7.39
C VAL A 45 2.31 4.53 -7.97
N LYS A 46 2.81 5.45 -7.14
CA LYS A 46 3.44 6.69 -7.60
C LYS A 46 4.81 6.37 -8.21
N ARG A 47 5.03 6.70 -9.48
CA ARG A 47 6.24 6.27 -10.22
C ARG A 47 7.25 7.38 -10.49
N SER A 48 6.79 8.50 -10.99
CA SER A 48 7.67 9.60 -11.40
C SER A 48 7.08 10.91 -10.94
N THR A 49 7.97 11.85 -10.61
CA THR A 49 7.61 13.23 -10.32
C THR A 49 8.58 14.13 -11.06
N LYS A 50 8.06 15.00 -11.93
CA LYS A 50 8.86 16.09 -12.48
C LYS A 50 8.87 17.22 -11.47
N MET A 51 10.06 17.71 -11.16
CA MET A 51 10.25 18.86 -10.30
C MET A 51 10.63 20.07 -11.16
N THR A 52 10.15 21.24 -10.79
CA THR A 52 10.54 22.54 -11.37
C THR A 52 10.66 23.50 -10.20
N ASP A 53 11.82 24.16 -10.05
CA ASP A 53 12.15 25.03 -8.91
C ASP A 53 11.87 24.38 -7.53
N GLY A 54 12.25 23.11 -7.39
CA GLY A 54 12.06 22.34 -6.16
C GLY A 54 10.61 21.92 -5.86
N LYS A 55 9.64 22.30 -6.70
CA LYS A 55 8.23 21.93 -6.55
C LYS A 55 7.83 20.85 -7.56
N ALA A 56 7.02 19.90 -7.12
CA ALA A 56 6.45 18.88 -7.99
C ALA A 56 5.44 19.52 -8.94
N THR A 57 5.67 19.43 -10.25
CA THR A 57 4.77 19.99 -11.29
C THR A 57 4.02 18.91 -12.05
N TYR A 58 4.50 17.67 -12.02
CA TYR A 58 3.89 16.58 -12.76
C TYR A 58 4.13 15.24 -12.06
N VAL A 59 3.09 14.43 -11.89
CA VAL A 59 3.18 13.12 -11.24
C VAL A 59 2.49 12.06 -12.09
N ILE A 60 3.13 10.89 -12.20
CA ILE A 60 2.54 9.71 -12.85
C ILE A 60 2.16 8.69 -11.78
N ILE A 61 0.89 8.28 -11.79
CA ILE A 61 0.37 7.18 -10.96
C ILE A 61 0.06 6.01 -11.89
N THR A 62 0.71 4.86 -11.68
CA THR A 62 0.62 3.69 -12.56
C THR A 62 0.04 2.48 -11.84
N CYS A 63 -0.42 1.49 -12.61
CA CYS A 63 -0.62 0.14 -12.06
C CYS A 63 0.68 -0.42 -11.46
N SER A 64 0.58 -1.22 -10.40
CA SER A 64 1.73 -1.88 -9.75
C SER A 64 2.48 -2.82 -10.69
N ARG A 65 1.82 -3.36 -11.73
CA ARG A 65 2.44 -4.21 -12.76
C ARG A 65 3.07 -3.42 -13.91
N HIS A 66 3.08 -2.09 -13.84
CA HIS A 66 3.73 -1.22 -14.84
C HIS A 66 5.26 -1.36 -14.83
N GLY A 67 5.85 -1.32 -16.03
CA GLY A 67 7.29 -1.43 -16.29
C GLY A 67 7.77 -2.86 -16.55
N LYS A 68 9.07 -3.00 -16.80
CA LYS A 68 9.72 -4.30 -17.03
C LYS A 68 10.37 -4.80 -15.74
N MET A 69 10.35 -6.12 -15.52
CA MET A 69 11.14 -6.76 -14.47
C MET A 69 12.55 -7.01 -15.01
N TYR A 70 13.58 -6.45 -14.38
CA TYR A 70 14.96 -6.85 -14.64
C TYR A 70 15.27 -8.06 -13.74
N ARG A 71 15.68 -9.18 -14.35
CA ARG A 71 16.10 -10.36 -13.59
C ARG A 71 17.51 -10.12 -13.05
N THR A 72 17.64 -9.93 -11.74
CA THR A 72 18.93 -10.06 -11.05
C THR A 72 19.14 -11.51 -10.62
N VAL A 73 20.40 -11.92 -10.46
CA VAL A 73 20.81 -13.27 -9.99
C VAL A 73 20.11 -13.68 -8.68
N THR A 74 19.69 -12.70 -7.87
CA THR A 74 18.99 -12.87 -6.59
C THR A 74 17.46 -13.07 -6.70
N ASN A 75 16.85 -12.88 -7.87
CA ASN A 75 15.38 -12.91 -8.06
C ASN A 75 14.94 -14.00 -9.06
N ILE A 76 15.38 -15.24 -8.83
CA ILE A 76 15.10 -16.38 -9.73
C ILE A 76 13.59 -16.74 -9.75
N ARG A 77 12.84 -16.41 -8.68
CA ARG A 77 11.37 -16.58 -8.61
C ARG A 77 10.70 -15.39 -7.91
N PRO A 78 10.33 -14.32 -8.63
CA PRO A 78 9.58 -13.23 -8.04
C PRO A 78 8.23 -13.74 -7.53
N ARG A 79 7.79 -13.25 -6.36
CA ARG A 79 6.43 -13.53 -5.86
C ARG A 79 5.41 -13.08 -6.92
N PRO A 80 4.32 -13.84 -7.17
CA PRO A 80 3.33 -13.50 -8.21
C PRO A 80 2.73 -12.09 -8.08
N SER A 81 2.67 -11.55 -6.86
CA SER A 81 2.22 -10.18 -6.58
C SER A 81 3.17 -9.08 -7.04
N VAL A 82 4.40 -9.42 -7.44
CA VAL A 82 5.48 -8.49 -7.84
C VAL A 82 5.78 -8.57 -9.34
N ALA A 83 5.17 -9.50 -10.08
CA ALA A 83 5.39 -9.68 -11.50
C ALA A 83 4.99 -8.42 -12.29
N LYS A 84 5.98 -7.73 -12.85
CA LYS A 84 5.77 -6.60 -13.76
C LYS A 84 5.41 -7.14 -15.15
N THR A 85 4.25 -6.77 -15.67
CA THR A 85 3.74 -7.22 -16.97
C THR A 85 3.88 -6.15 -18.04
N ASN A 86 4.61 -5.06 -17.77
CA ASN A 86 4.62 -3.86 -18.60
C ASN A 86 3.20 -3.29 -18.83
N CYS A 87 2.37 -3.35 -17.78
CA CYS A 87 0.98 -2.86 -17.84
C CYS A 87 0.93 -1.37 -18.25
N PRO A 88 0.14 -0.97 -19.25
CA PRO A 88 0.10 0.42 -19.71
C PRO A 88 -0.76 1.34 -18.83
N ALA A 89 -1.60 0.78 -17.95
CA ALA A 89 -2.53 1.54 -17.12
C ALA A 89 -1.83 2.59 -16.24
N ARG A 90 -2.24 3.85 -16.41
CA ARG A 90 -1.69 5.01 -15.70
C ARG A 90 -2.59 6.25 -15.81
N ILE A 91 -2.45 7.14 -14.85
CA ILE A 91 -2.91 8.52 -14.93
C ILE A 91 -1.73 9.48 -14.78
N ASN A 92 -1.82 10.60 -15.48
CA ASN A 92 -0.84 11.67 -15.43
C ASN A 92 -1.49 12.90 -14.80
N VAL A 93 -0.91 13.39 -13.72
CA VAL A 93 -1.44 14.49 -12.92
C VAL A 93 -0.51 15.69 -13.06
N VAL A 94 -1.05 16.84 -13.44
CA VAL A 94 -0.34 18.11 -13.42
C VAL A 94 -0.64 18.79 -12.08
N ILE A 95 0.39 19.32 -11.43
CA ILE A 95 0.29 20.06 -10.18
C ILE A 95 0.54 21.53 -10.50
N ASN A 96 -0.43 22.37 -10.19
CA ASN A 96 -0.38 23.81 -10.39
C ASN A 96 0.36 24.50 -9.22
N ALA A 97 0.70 25.78 -9.40
CA ALA A 97 1.45 26.55 -8.39
C ALA A 97 0.70 26.72 -7.06
N ASP A 98 -0.63 26.68 -7.10
CA ASP A 98 -1.54 26.72 -5.95
C ASP A 98 -1.74 25.35 -5.27
N SER A 99 -0.97 24.33 -5.69
CA SER A 99 -1.11 22.92 -5.28
C SER A 99 -2.35 22.20 -5.81
N SER A 100 -3.24 22.89 -6.55
CA SER A 100 -4.34 22.23 -7.23
C SER A 100 -3.80 21.25 -8.28
N CYS A 101 -4.52 20.15 -8.47
CA CYS A 101 -4.08 19.06 -9.31
C CYS A 101 -5.13 18.75 -10.36
N VAL A 102 -4.71 18.55 -11.62
CA VAL A 102 -5.61 18.21 -12.72
C VAL A 102 -5.13 16.94 -13.41
N ILE A 103 -6.06 16.02 -13.72
CA ILE A 103 -5.74 14.83 -14.50
C ILE A 103 -5.59 15.21 -15.97
N SER A 104 -4.38 15.07 -16.51
CA SER A 104 -4.01 15.49 -17.86
C SER A 104 -4.13 14.39 -18.91
N LYS A 105 -3.82 13.14 -18.55
CA LYS A 105 -3.89 11.98 -19.45
C LYS A 105 -4.27 10.74 -18.66
N ILE A 106 -5.01 9.85 -19.30
CA ILE A 106 -5.52 8.63 -18.70
C ILE A 106 -5.29 7.47 -19.67
N THR A 107 -4.92 6.31 -19.12
CA THR A 107 -4.90 5.02 -19.81
C THR A 107 -5.44 3.99 -18.82
N LEU A 108 -6.65 3.47 -19.06
CA LEU A 108 -7.32 2.50 -18.19
C LEU A 108 -7.17 1.06 -18.65
N GLU A 109 -6.61 0.83 -19.84
CA GLU A 109 -6.42 -0.50 -20.38
C GLU A 109 -5.37 -1.29 -19.59
N HIS A 110 -5.70 -2.55 -19.27
CA HIS A 110 -4.82 -3.48 -18.58
C HIS A 110 -4.50 -4.68 -19.47
N ASN A 111 -3.26 -5.15 -19.40
CA ASN A 111 -2.81 -6.37 -20.10
C ASN A 111 -2.77 -7.60 -19.18
N HIS A 112 -3.50 -7.56 -18.07
CA HIS A 112 -3.56 -8.62 -17.09
C HIS A 112 -4.94 -8.63 -16.42
N THR A 113 -5.29 -9.76 -15.82
CA THR A 113 -6.55 -9.90 -15.08
C THR A 113 -6.56 -8.95 -13.87
N LEU A 114 -7.72 -8.34 -13.65
CA LEU A 114 -8.05 -7.51 -12.50
C LEU A 114 -8.93 -8.33 -11.56
N SER A 115 -8.80 -8.11 -10.25
CA SER A 115 -9.56 -8.90 -9.28
C SER A 115 -9.93 -8.03 -8.07
N PRO A 116 -11.18 -7.54 -8.01
CA PRO A 116 -11.68 -6.74 -6.89
C PRO A 116 -11.53 -7.50 -5.56
N TYR A 117 -11.84 -8.80 -5.55
CA TYR A 117 -11.65 -9.65 -4.37
C TYR A 117 -10.19 -9.64 -3.85
N LYS A 118 -9.21 -9.66 -4.76
CA LYS A 118 -7.79 -9.65 -4.37
C LYS A 118 -7.28 -8.26 -3.98
N SER A 119 -8.08 -7.21 -4.21
CA SER A 119 -7.64 -5.82 -4.03
C SER A 119 -7.29 -5.48 -2.58
N ARG A 120 -8.04 -6.06 -1.62
CA ARG A 120 -7.79 -5.93 -0.18
C ARG A 120 -6.39 -6.39 0.24
N PHE A 121 -5.79 -7.33 -0.50
CA PHE A 121 -4.48 -7.88 -0.18
C PHE A 121 -3.32 -7.07 -0.79
N PHE A 122 -3.59 -6.10 -1.66
CA PHE A 122 -2.54 -5.26 -2.24
C PHE A 122 -1.92 -4.34 -1.19
N SER A 123 -0.59 -4.18 -1.21
CA SER A 123 0.14 -3.43 -0.18
C SER A 123 -0.29 -1.97 -0.04
N CYS A 124 -0.77 -1.34 -1.11
CA CYS A 124 -1.33 0.01 -1.04
C CYS A 124 -2.62 0.08 -0.22
N ASN A 125 -3.33 -1.04 -0.07
CA ASN A 125 -4.64 -1.15 0.57
C ASN A 125 -4.56 -1.74 1.99
N ARG A 126 -3.43 -2.38 2.34
CA ARG A 126 -3.18 -2.92 3.69
C ARG A 126 -2.80 -1.78 4.64
N VAL A 127 -3.80 -1.14 5.22
CA VAL A 127 -3.63 -0.08 6.22
C VAL A 127 -3.88 -0.67 7.60
N ILE A 128 -2.96 -0.45 8.54
CA ILE A 128 -3.18 -0.80 9.95
C ILE A 128 -3.88 0.39 10.60
N ASP A 129 -5.03 0.14 11.22
CA ASP A 129 -5.76 1.18 11.94
C ASP A 129 -4.93 1.76 13.11
N THR A 130 -5.20 3.02 13.45
CA THR A 130 -4.48 3.72 14.52
C THR A 130 -4.66 3.05 15.88
N SER A 131 -5.85 2.53 16.18
CA SER A 131 -6.13 1.80 17.43
C SER A 131 -5.26 0.54 17.53
N VAL A 132 -5.23 -0.24 16.46
CA VAL A 132 -4.41 -1.46 16.34
C VAL A 132 -2.93 -1.14 16.41
N LYS A 133 -2.46 -0.05 15.78
CA LYS A 133 -1.08 0.42 15.90
C LYS A 133 -0.70 0.76 17.33
N ARG A 134 -1.63 1.32 18.11
CA ARG A 134 -1.43 1.63 19.53
C ARG A 134 -1.42 0.36 20.39
N GLN A 135 -2.32 -0.58 20.11
CA GLN A 135 -2.34 -1.87 20.81
C GLN A 135 -1.04 -2.66 20.58
N LEU A 136 -0.57 -2.73 19.33
CA LEU A 136 0.71 -3.36 18.99
C LEU A 136 1.88 -2.71 19.75
N ASP A 137 1.86 -1.39 19.93
CA ASP A 137 2.87 -0.62 20.67
C ASP A 137 2.84 -0.90 22.17
N LEU A 138 1.65 -0.95 22.78
CA LEU A 138 1.51 -1.26 24.21
C LEU A 138 1.95 -2.69 24.51
N ASN A 139 1.55 -3.63 23.66
CA ASN A 139 1.96 -5.03 23.78
C ASN A 139 3.48 -5.17 23.66
N ASP A 140 4.09 -4.42 22.74
CA ASP A 140 5.54 -4.36 22.58
C ASP A 140 6.26 -3.87 23.85
N ARG A 141 5.79 -2.75 24.40
CA ARG A 141 6.33 -2.15 25.63
C ARG A 141 6.15 -3.06 26.85
N ALA A 142 5.12 -3.90 26.84
CA ALA A 142 4.90 -4.93 27.86
C ALA A 142 5.74 -6.20 27.64
N GLY A 143 6.61 -6.24 26.63
CA GLY A 143 7.44 -7.41 26.30
C GLY A 143 6.68 -8.55 25.61
N ILE A 144 5.45 -8.33 25.16
CA ILE A 144 4.65 -9.33 24.47
C ILE A 144 5.16 -9.49 23.04
N ARG A 145 5.67 -10.68 22.73
CA ARG A 145 6.17 -11.03 21.40
C ARG A 145 5.12 -10.76 20.32
N LEU A 146 5.57 -10.25 19.16
CA LEU A 146 4.70 -9.89 18.03
C LEU A 146 3.76 -11.03 17.61
N ASN A 147 4.19 -12.30 17.68
CA ASN A 147 3.35 -13.42 17.31
C ASN A 147 2.12 -13.55 18.21
N LYS A 148 2.28 -13.34 19.52
CA LYS A 148 1.20 -13.39 20.51
C LYS A 148 0.30 -12.16 20.38
N SER A 149 0.91 -10.99 20.24
CA SER A 149 0.21 -9.72 20.00
C SER A 149 -0.66 -9.77 18.73
N PHE A 150 -0.11 -10.27 17.62
CA PHE A 150 -0.85 -10.42 16.36
C PHE A 150 -1.98 -11.45 16.46
N ASN A 151 -1.77 -12.57 17.15
CA ASN A 151 -2.85 -13.54 17.40
C ASN A 151 -4.00 -12.94 18.22
N SER A 152 -3.72 -12.06 19.18
CA SER A 152 -4.77 -11.33 19.91
C SER A 152 -5.64 -10.52 18.95
N ILE A 153 -5.02 -9.82 17.99
CA ILE A 153 -5.74 -9.00 16.99
C ILE A 153 -6.59 -9.88 16.07
N ILE A 154 -6.09 -11.05 15.69
CA ILE A 154 -6.86 -12.01 14.86
C ILE A 154 -8.10 -12.49 15.60
N VAL A 155 -7.97 -12.81 16.90
CA VAL A 155 -9.10 -13.24 17.74
C VAL A 155 -10.12 -12.11 17.88
N GLU A 156 -9.64 -10.89 18.13
CA GLU A 156 -10.49 -9.69 18.22
C GLU A 156 -11.25 -9.41 16.91
N ALA A 157 -10.58 -9.57 15.77
CA ALA A 157 -11.19 -9.45 14.44
C ALA A 157 -12.04 -10.66 14.03
N SER A 158 -12.22 -11.66 14.89
CA SER A 158 -12.98 -12.88 14.61
C SER A 158 -12.49 -13.66 13.39
N GLY A 159 -11.18 -13.64 13.10
CA GLY A 159 -10.59 -14.39 12.00
C GLY A 159 -9.62 -13.58 11.13
N TYR A 160 -8.94 -14.29 10.22
CA TYR A 160 -7.99 -13.68 9.29
C TYR A 160 -8.69 -12.96 8.13
N GLU A 161 -9.86 -13.45 7.75
CA GLU A 161 -10.71 -12.96 6.66
C GLU A 161 -11.19 -11.53 6.86
N ASN A 162 -11.26 -11.09 8.12
CA ASN A 162 -11.70 -9.76 8.53
C ASN A 162 -10.54 -8.77 8.68
N LEU A 163 -9.29 -9.23 8.52
CA LEU A 163 -8.11 -8.37 8.57
C LEU A 163 -7.67 -7.95 7.16
N ILE A 164 -7.49 -6.64 6.98
CA ILE A 164 -6.96 -6.06 5.75
C ILE A 164 -5.42 -6.03 5.72
N PHE A 165 -4.75 -6.45 6.80
CA PHE A 165 -3.29 -6.46 6.91
C PHE A 165 -2.81 -7.77 7.55
N GLY A 166 -1.57 -8.15 7.25
CA GLY A 166 -0.95 -9.36 7.77
C GLY A 166 0.10 -9.11 8.83
N LYS A 167 0.59 -10.18 9.45
CA LYS A 167 1.70 -10.15 10.43
C LYS A 167 2.93 -9.40 9.92
N LYS A 168 3.25 -9.55 8.64
CA LYS A 168 4.37 -8.86 7.99
C LYS A 168 4.19 -7.34 7.99
N ASP A 169 2.96 -6.85 7.83
CA ASP A 169 2.70 -5.41 7.86
C ASP A 169 2.87 -4.87 9.30
N ALA A 170 2.44 -5.62 10.32
CA ALA A 170 2.68 -5.28 11.72
C ALA A 170 4.19 -5.26 12.07
N GLN A 171 4.97 -6.20 11.51
CA GLN A 171 6.42 -6.19 11.62
C GLN A 171 7.03 -4.94 10.97
N ILE A 172 6.62 -4.60 9.74
CA ILE A 172 7.10 -3.40 9.04
C ILE A 172 6.78 -2.11 9.82
N GLU A 173 5.61 -2.01 10.44
CA GLU A 173 5.26 -0.84 11.27
C GLU A 173 6.16 -0.74 12.51
N PHE A 174 6.48 -1.87 13.16
CA PHE A 174 7.45 -1.89 14.26
C PHE A 174 8.83 -1.42 13.79
N GLU A 175 9.35 -2.00 12.71
CA GLU A 175 10.65 -1.65 12.11
C GLU A 175 10.75 -0.15 11.80
N LYS A 176 9.68 0.41 11.24
CA LYS A 176 9.59 1.84 10.94
C LYS A 176 9.66 2.69 12.20
N LYS A 177 8.93 2.32 13.26
CA LYS A 177 8.97 3.02 14.55
C LYS A 177 10.34 2.92 15.21
N TRP A 178 10.94 1.72 15.22
CA TRP A 178 12.27 1.46 15.77
C TRP A 178 13.33 2.33 15.08
N LYS A 179 13.40 2.28 13.75
CA LYS A 179 14.33 3.11 12.97
C LYS A 179 14.15 4.59 13.24
N ARG A 180 12.90 5.06 13.34
CA ARG A 180 12.60 6.45 13.68
C ARG A 180 13.10 6.80 15.09
N MET A 181 12.88 5.94 16.07
CA MET A 181 13.39 6.14 17.43
C MET A 181 14.92 6.23 17.44
N ILE A 182 15.61 5.27 16.83
CA ILE A 182 17.07 5.27 16.74
C ILE A 182 17.59 6.57 16.13
N ALA A 183 17.03 6.98 14.99
CA ALA A 183 17.46 8.19 14.30
C ALA A 183 17.13 9.48 15.07
N CYS A 184 15.94 9.58 15.68
CA CYS A 184 15.53 10.77 16.42
C CYS A 184 16.39 11.04 17.66
N TYR A 185 16.96 9.98 18.25
CA TYR A 185 17.78 10.08 19.45
C TYR A 185 19.27 9.80 19.20
N ALA A 186 19.69 9.65 17.93
CA ALA A 186 21.06 9.34 17.52
C ALA A 186 21.66 8.12 18.28
N LEU A 187 20.90 7.02 18.33
CA LEU A 187 21.21 5.82 19.13
C LEU A 187 21.83 4.69 18.29
N GLU A 188 22.36 4.99 17.10
CA GLU A 188 22.83 3.98 16.14
C GLU A 188 23.96 3.10 16.70
N ASN A 189 24.77 3.66 17.60
CA ASN A 189 25.93 2.97 18.20
C ASN A 189 25.64 2.41 19.60
N ASN A 190 24.39 2.44 20.06
CA ASN A 190 24.04 1.95 21.39
C ASN A 190 23.98 0.41 21.41
N GLN A 191 25.05 -0.22 21.91
CA GLN A 191 25.19 -1.67 21.96
C GLN A 191 24.07 -2.37 22.73
N TRP A 192 23.58 -1.78 23.83
CA TRP A 192 22.49 -2.36 24.62
C TRP A 192 21.19 -2.44 23.83
N LEU A 193 20.85 -1.38 23.09
CA LEU A 193 19.67 -1.37 22.22
C LEU A 193 19.79 -2.35 21.04
N SER A 194 20.99 -2.50 20.48
CA SER A 194 21.25 -3.51 19.44
C SER A 194 21.00 -4.93 19.97
N SER A 195 21.49 -5.25 21.17
CA SER A 195 21.26 -6.56 21.79
C SER A 195 19.77 -6.85 22.05
N LEU A 196 19.03 -5.87 22.60
CA LEU A 196 17.59 -6.00 22.83
C LEU A 196 16.81 -6.24 21.54
N TYR A 197 17.21 -5.57 20.45
CA TYR A 197 16.60 -5.76 19.15
C TYR A 197 16.79 -7.18 18.62
N GLU A 198 17.99 -7.76 18.77
CA GLU A 198 18.26 -9.14 18.34
C GLU A 198 17.53 -10.18 19.19
N GLU A 199 17.43 -9.97 20.50
CA GLU A 199 16.71 -10.86 21.42
C GLU A 199 15.23 -10.97 21.10
N ARG A 200 14.62 -9.90 20.59
CA ARG A 200 13.23 -9.89 20.14
C ARG A 200 12.95 -10.89 19.02
N HIS A 201 13.94 -11.16 18.16
CA HIS A 201 13.80 -12.05 17.00
C HIS A 201 14.06 -13.53 17.33
N LYS A 202 14.50 -13.85 18.56
CA LYS A 202 14.71 -15.22 19.06
C LYS A 202 13.46 -15.78 19.75
#